data_AF-A0A820LJ67-F1
#
_entry.id   AF-A0A820LJ67-F1
#
_cell.length_a   1.000
_cell.length_b   1.000
_cell.length_c   1.000
_cell.angle_alpha   90.00
_cell.angle_beta   90.00
_cell.angle_gamma   90.00
#
_symmetry.space_group_name_H-M   'P 1'
#
loop_
_entity.id
_entity.type
_entity.pdbx_description
1 polymer ?
#
loop_
_entity_poly.entity_id
_entity_poly.type
_entity_poly.pdbx_seq_one_letter_code
_entity_poly.pdbx_strand_id
1 'polypeptide(L)'
;MEKIHGNTLESVMKNMSDQTLLQIGIETGHYIKQLRQIKLPQMNKIGSFSTKQMFLGGTIEDGPTLGPFSTVKEYIIEHLQWSIQRIQTDEQLLQSTDGHLVVSLQKIIDHAKTDVNLSSVEMQLHLTHTDLNSSNILVNENTGQILAILDWESCAMTFINNDLEFYSRWFENDQEEKQFFSQKYTQYYTF
;
A
#
# COMPACT_ATOMS: atom_id res chain seq x y z
N MET A 1 -17.70 8.99 12.56
CA MET A 1 -17.23 7.62 12.87
C MET A 1 -17.33 7.41 14.37
N GLU A 2 -17.59 6.18 14.80
CA GLU A 2 -17.58 5.81 16.22
C GLU A 2 -16.14 5.86 16.76
N LYS A 3 -15.97 6.31 18.02
CA LYS A 3 -14.65 6.34 18.67
C LYS A 3 -14.39 5.00 19.33
N ILE A 4 -13.39 4.28 18.85
CA ILE A 4 -12.93 3.02 19.46
C ILE A 4 -11.82 3.36 20.46
N HIS A 5 -11.92 2.82 21.67
CA HIS A 5 -10.93 3.01 22.72
C HIS A 5 -9.89 1.89 22.67
N GLY A 6 -8.61 2.26 22.55
CA GLY A 6 -7.48 1.34 22.51
C GLY A 6 -6.16 2.12 22.34
N ASN A 7 -5.05 1.42 22.50
CA ASN A 7 -3.72 1.96 22.19
C ASN A 7 -3.34 1.56 20.77
N THR A 8 -2.62 2.41 20.04
CA THR A 8 -2.03 2.02 18.75
C THR A 8 -0.97 0.96 19.01
N LEU A 9 -0.82 0.00 18.10
CA LEU A 9 0.18 -1.04 18.23
C LEU A 9 1.58 -0.45 18.40
N GLU A 10 1.92 0.59 17.61
CA GLU A 10 3.19 1.31 17.71
C GLU A 10 3.51 1.77 19.14
N SER A 11 2.50 2.28 19.85
CA SER A 11 2.69 2.85 21.19
C SER A 11 2.98 1.80 22.28
N VAL A 12 2.58 0.54 22.06
CA VAL A 12 2.65 -0.52 23.07
C VAL A 12 3.54 -1.70 22.67
N MET A 13 3.89 -1.85 21.39
CA MET A 13 4.57 -3.05 20.88
C MET A 13 5.90 -3.36 21.58
N LYS A 14 6.65 -2.34 22.01
CA LYS A 14 7.93 -2.51 22.74
C LYS A 14 7.78 -3.21 24.10
N ASN A 15 6.57 -3.20 24.66
CA ASN A 15 6.28 -3.81 25.95
C ASN A 15 5.53 -5.14 25.81
N MET A 16 5.24 -5.57 24.58
CA MET A 16 4.53 -6.82 24.31
C MET A 16 5.50 -8.00 24.25
N SER A 17 5.00 -9.19 24.58
CA SER A 17 5.76 -10.42 24.36
C SER A 17 5.79 -10.79 22.88
N ASP A 18 6.84 -11.50 22.45
CA ASP A 18 6.95 -12.04 21.08
C ASP A 18 5.73 -12.89 20.69
N GLN A 19 5.15 -13.63 21.67
CA GLN A 19 3.96 -14.44 21.44
C GLN A 19 2.73 -13.58 21.13
N THR A 20 2.56 -12.46 21.83
CA THR A 20 1.48 -11.50 21.60
C THR A 20 1.64 -10.83 20.24
N LEU A 21 2.85 -10.38 19.91
CA LEU A 21 3.14 -9.79 18.61
C LEU A 21 2.91 -10.79 17.47
N LEU A 22 3.31 -12.06 17.66
CA LEU A 22 3.02 -13.12 16.69
C LEU A 22 1.52 -13.32 16.47
N GLN A 23 0.71 -13.31 17.55
CA GLN A 23 -0.74 -13.42 17.44
C GLN A 23 -1.34 -12.25 16.64
N ILE A 24 -0.93 -11.01 16.95
CA ILE A 24 -1.36 -9.81 16.22
C ILE A 24 -0.97 -9.91 14.75
N GLY A 25 0.24 -10.40 14.46
CA GLY A 25 0.68 -10.64 13.10
C GLY A 25 -0.26 -11.62 12.40
N ILE A 26 -0.54 -12.79 12.98
CA ILE A 26 -1.46 -13.78 12.39
C ILE A 26 -2.85 -13.18 12.14
N GLU A 27 -3.40 -12.44 13.09
CA GLU A 27 -4.70 -11.77 12.95
C GLU A 27 -4.69 -10.73 11.82
N THR A 28 -3.61 -9.95 11.69
CA THR A 28 -3.43 -8.98 10.61
C THR A 28 -3.36 -9.68 9.25
N GLY A 29 -2.65 -10.80 9.15
CA GLY A 29 -2.62 -11.63 7.94
C GLY A 29 -4.00 -12.18 7.56
N HIS A 30 -4.78 -12.64 8.53
CA HIS A 30 -6.18 -13.04 8.31
C HIS A 30 -7.05 -11.89 7.83
N TYR A 31 -6.92 -10.72 8.45
CA TYR A 31 -7.62 -9.51 8.05
C TYR A 31 -7.30 -9.13 6.60
N ILE A 32 -6.01 -9.10 6.21
CA ILE A 32 -5.60 -8.81 4.82
C ILE A 32 -6.22 -9.82 3.86
N LYS A 33 -6.21 -11.12 4.20
CA LYS A 33 -6.84 -12.15 3.38
C LYS A 33 -8.34 -11.92 3.20
N GLN A 34 -9.05 -11.53 4.26
CA GLN A 34 -10.49 -11.22 4.20
C GLN A 34 -10.75 -9.96 3.38
N LEU A 35 -9.94 -8.91 3.56
CA LEU A 35 -10.02 -7.66 2.81
C LEU A 35 -9.95 -7.91 1.30
N ARG A 36 -9.01 -8.77 0.88
CA ARG A 36 -8.80 -9.16 -0.53
C ARG A 36 -9.94 -10.00 -1.13
N GLN A 37 -10.82 -10.54 -0.30
CA GLN A 37 -11.99 -11.32 -0.74
C GLN A 37 -13.25 -10.46 -0.89
N ILE A 38 -13.23 -9.20 -0.43
CA ILE A 38 -14.37 -8.30 -0.55
C ILE A 38 -14.66 -8.04 -2.03
N LYS A 39 -15.92 -8.25 -2.43
CA LYS A 39 -16.37 -8.01 -3.80
C LYS A 39 -17.04 -6.64 -3.94
N LEU A 40 -16.38 -5.68 -4.59
CA LEU A 40 -16.93 -4.36 -4.89
C LEU A 40 -17.32 -4.20 -6.38
N PRO A 41 -18.36 -3.41 -6.72
CA PRO A 41 -18.79 -3.20 -8.10
C PRO A 41 -17.73 -2.58 -9.03
N GLN A 42 -16.72 -1.89 -8.48
CA GLN A 42 -15.65 -1.23 -9.24
C GLN A 42 -14.29 -1.95 -9.16
N MET A 43 -14.26 -3.24 -8.81
CA MET A 43 -13.00 -3.98 -8.61
C MET A 43 -12.07 -4.10 -9.82
N ASN A 44 -12.55 -3.78 -11.02
CA ASN A 44 -11.75 -3.94 -12.24
C ASN A 44 -10.96 -2.68 -12.61
N LYS A 45 -10.85 -1.71 -11.69
CA LYS A 45 -10.09 -0.48 -11.90
C LYS A 45 -9.03 -0.30 -10.83
N ILE A 46 -7.91 0.29 -11.21
CA ILE A 46 -6.75 0.55 -10.35
C ILE A 46 -6.88 1.96 -9.75
N GLY A 47 -6.64 2.11 -8.46
CA GLY A 47 -6.64 3.40 -7.75
C GLY A 47 -7.53 3.41 -6.49
N SER A 48 -7.53 4.55 -5.79
CA SER A 48 -8.26 4.71 -4.52
C SER A 48 -9.79 4.73 -4.68
N PHE A 49 -10.54 4.55 -3.59
CA PHE A 49 -12.02 4.48 -3.59
C PHE A 49 -12.73 5.76 -3.20
N SER A 50 -12.01 6.78 -2.72
CA SER A 50 -12.71 7.98 -2.29
C SER A 50 -13.29 8.71 -3.52
N THR A 51 -14.61 8.86 -3.51
CA THR A 51 -15.43 9.42 -4.61
C THR A 51 -15.17 10.91 -4.88
N LYS A 52 -14.21 11.52 -4.18
CA LYS A 52 -13.73 12.89 -4.39
C LYS A 52 -12.21 13.02 -4.38
N GLN A 53 -11.47 12.00 -3.95
CA GLN A 53 -10.04 12.07 -3.60
C GLN A 53 -9.43 10.67 -3.77
N MET A 54 -8.50 10.45 -4.67
CA MET A 54 -7.85 9.14 -4.82
C MET A 54 -6.36 9.31 -4.61
N PHE A 55 -5.84 8.88 -3.45
CA PHE A 55 -4.41 8.92 -3.21
C PHE A 55 -3.66 8.06 -4.22
N LEU A 56 -2.50 8.55 -4.64
CA LEU A 56 -1.59 7.84 -5.52
C LEU A 56 -1.00 6.67 -4.75
N GLY A 57 -1.65 5.50 -4.84
CA GLY A 57 -1.18 4.28 -4.18
C GLY A 57 0.34 4.10 -4.34
N GLY A 58 1.07 4.21 -3.23
CA GLY A 58 2.47 3.85 -3.01
C GLY A 58 3.56 4.42 -3.95
N THR A 59 3.22 5.07 -5.06
CA THR A 59 4.21 5.47 -6.07
C THR A 59 4.71 6.88 -5.79
N ILE A 60 3.83 7.79 -5.34
CA ILE A 60 4.17 9.16 -4.91
C ILE A 60 3.20 9.61 -3.81
N GLU A 61 3.67 9.70 -2.57
CA GLU A 61 2.83 9.93 -1.38
C GLU A 61 2.03 11.26 -1.42
N ASP A 62 2.53 12.30 -2.08
CA ASP A 62 1.97 13.67 -2.07
C ASP A 62 1.33 14.12 -3.40
N GLY A 63 1.00 13.20 -4.30
CA GLY A 63 0.44 13.61 -5.60
C GLY A 63 -1.08 13.75 -5.66
N PRO A 64 -1.58 14.36 -6.74
CA PRO A 64 -2.98 14.68 -6.91
C PRO A 64 -3.79 13.41 -7.08
N THR A 65 -5.10 13.59 -6.98
CA THR A 65 -6.03 12.52 -7.27
C THR A 65 -5.98 12.09 -8.74
N LEU A 66 -5.56 10.84 -8.99
CA LEU A 66 -5.50 10.21 -10.31
C LEU A 66 -6.29 8.90 -10.33
N GLY A 67 -7.06 8.66 -11.41
CA GLY A 67 -7.84 7.43 -11.60
C GLY A 67 -9.34 7.57 -11.29
N PRO A 68 -10.09 6.44 -11.22
CA PRO A 68 -9.61 5.07 -11.29
C PRO A 68 -9.36 4.64 -12.75
N PHE A 69 -8.31 3.86 -12.97
CA PHE A 69 -7.83 3.48 -14.30
C PHE A 69 -8.29 2.09 -14.71
N SER A 70 -8.62 1.91 -15.98
CA SER A 70 -9.09 0.62 -16.51
C SER A 70 -7.94 -0.30 -16.90
N THR A 71 -6.73 0.25 -17.07
CA THR A 71 -5.54 -0.51 -17.46
C THR A 71 -4.31 -0.04 -16.70
N VAL A 72 -3.30 -0.91 -16.63
CA VAL A 72 -1.97 -0.59 -16.07
C VAL A 72 -1.31 0.53 -16.87
N LYS A 73 -1.52 0.51 -18.19
CA LYS A 73 -1.02 1.53 -19.11
C LYS A 73 -1.48 2.92 -18.71
N GLU A 74 -2.79 3.10 -18.52
CA GLU A 74 -3.38 4.37 -18.09
C GLU A 74 -2.80 4.79 -16.74
N TYR A 75 -2.79 3.87 -15.76
CA TYR A 75 -2.22 4.12 -14.43
C TYR A 75 -0.78 4.63 -14.51
N ILE A 76 0.13 3.92 -15.19
CA ILE A 76 1.55 4.29 -15.28
C ILE A 76 1.73 5.63 -16.00
N ILE A 77 1.09 5.81 -17.16
CA ILE A 77 1.29 7.00 -17.99
C ILE A 77 0.87 8.26 -17.23
N GLU A 78 -0.32 8.25 -16.64
CA GLU A 78 -0.87 9.42 -15.95
C GLU A 78 -0.05 9.78 -14.71
N HIS A 79 0.41 8.78 -13.94
CA HIS A 79 1.28 9.04 -12.79
C HIS A 79 2.61 9.67 -13.21
N LEU A 80 3.28 9.10 -14.22
CA LEU A 80 4.57 9.62 -14.67
C LEU A 80 4.46 10.99 -15.33
N GLN A 81 3.37 11.25 -16.06
CA GLN A 81 3.09 12.57 -16.64
C GLN A 81 2.91 13.61 -15.55
N TRP A 82 2.17 13.29 -14.49
CA TRP A 82 2.04 14.17 -13.35
C TRP A 82 3.39 14.40 -12.66
N SER A 83 4.21 13.36 -12.43
CA SER A 83 5.55 13.51 -11.84
C SER A 83 6.41 14.48 -12.65
N ILE A 84 6.42 14.34 -13.97
CA ILE A 84 7.16 15.22 -14.88
C ILE A 84 6.66 16.66 -14.72
N GLN A 85 5.35 16.87 -14.73
CA GLN A 85 4.76 18.20 -14.56
C GLN A 85 5.15 18.80 -13.20
N ARG A 86 5.12 18.01 -12.12
CA ARG A 86 5.50 18.46 -10.77
C ARG A 86 6.97 18.87 -10.71
N ILE A 87 7.88 18.06 -11.27
CA ILE A 87 9.31 18.39 -11.35
C ILE A 87 9.55 19.67 -12.15
N GLN A 88 8.83 19.85 -13.26
CA GLN A 88 9.00 21.00 -14.15
C GLN A 88 8.41 22.31 -13.58
N THR A 89 7.43 22.22 -12.69
CA THR A 89 6.71 23.39 -12.13
C THR A 89 7.15 23.77 -10.72
N ASP A 90 7.84 22.87 -10.01
CA ASP A 90 8.38 23.14 -8.68
C ASP A 90 9.86 23.54 -8.78
N GLU A 91 10.18 24.78 -8.40
CA GLU A 91 11.54 25.31 -8.52
C GLU A 91 12.58 24.54 -7.70
N GLN A 92 12.20 24.04 -6.52
CA GLN A 92 13.11 23.30 -5.65
C GLN A 92 13.43 21.94 -6.26
N LEU A 93 12.40 21.23 -6.75
CA LEU A 93 12.61 19.96 -7.45
C LEU A 93 13.40 20.17 -8.74
N LEU A 94 13.09 21.20 -9.52
CA LEU A 94 13.81 21.49 -10.75
C LEU A 94 15.31 21.73 -10.51
N GLN A 95 15.67 22.39 -9.40
CA GLN A 95 17.06 22.61 -9.02
C GLN A 95 17.75 21.33 -8.50
N SER A 96 17.02 20.47 -7.79
CA SER A 96 17.57 19.23 -7.24
C SER A 96 17.65 18.08 -8.25
N THR A 97 16.91 18.18 -9.35
CA THR A 97 16.80 17.11 -10.33
C THR A 97 17.70 17.40 -11.52
N ASP A 98 18.61 16.49 -11.82
CA ASP A 98 19.30 16.51 -13.11
C ASP A 98 18.25 16.30 -14.22
N GLY A 99 18.22 17.15 -15.25
CA GLY A 99 17.24 17.09 -16.33
C GLY A 99 17.13 15.71 -17.00
N HIS A 100 18.14 14.85 -16.80
CA HIS A 100 18.11 13.43 -17.12
C HIS A 100 16.94 12.63 -16.50
N LEU A 101 16.43 13.00 -15.32
CA LEU A 101 15.29 12.29 -14.72
C LEU A 101 14.04 12.47 -15.59
N VAL A 102 13.70 13.70 -15.97
CA VAL A 102 12.52 13.99 -16.81
C VAL A 102 12.60 13.25 -18.14
N VAL A 103 13.79 13.24 -18.77
CA VAL A 103 14.03 12.48 -20.01
C VAL A 103 13.81 10.99 -19.80
N SER A 104 14.24 10.45 -18.66
CA SER A 104 14.09 9.03 -18.33
C SER A 104 12.62 8.66 -18.09
N LEU A 105 11.87 9.49 -17.33
CA LEU A 105 10.44 9.30 -17.13
C LEU A 105 9.67 9.36 -18.46
N GLN A 106 10.03 10.29 -19.35
CA GLN A 106 9.40 10.39 -20.67
C GLN A 106 9.66 9.14 -21.53
N LYS A 107 10.86 8.56 -21.48
CA LYS A 107 11.16 7.29 -22.17
C LYS A 107 10.31 6.14 -21.64
N ILE A 108 10.06 6.09 -20.33
CA ILE A 108 9.19 5.07 -19.72
C ILE A 108 7.75 5.26 -20.21
N ILE A 109 7.24 6.50 -20.27
CA ILE A 109 5.91 6.80 -20.84
C ILE A 109 5.83 6.33 -22.30
N ASP A 110 6.83 6.63 -23.12
CA ASP A 110 6.82 6.28 -24.53
C ASP A 110 6.87 4.76 -24.74
N HIS A 111 7.64 4.05 -23.92
CA HIS A 111 7.62 2.59 -23.89
C HIS A 111 6.24 2.06 -23.49
N ALA A 112 5.67 2.58 -22.40
CA ALA A 112 4.37 2.16 -21.88
C ALA A 112 3.24 2.37 -22.89
N LYS A 113 3.26 3.45 -23.69
CA LYS A 113 2.28 3.67 -24.76
C LYS A 113 2.27 2.52 -25.78
N THR A 114 3.46 2.02 -26.13
CA THR A 114 3.64 0.99 -27.17
C THR A 114 3.49 -0.44 -26.64
N ASP A 115 3.64 -0.67 -25.33
CA ASP A 115 3.51 -2.01 -24.76
C ASP A 115 2.05 -2.47 -24.75
N VAL A 116 1.76 -3.51 -25.52
CA VAL A 116 0.41 -4.12 -25.60
C VAL A 116 0.04 -4.84 -24.32
N ASN A 117 1.01 -5.38 -23.58
CA ASN A 117 0.78 -6.14 -22.36
C ASN A 117 0.17 -5.27 -21.27
N LEU A 118 0.59 -4.01 -21.17
CA LEU A 118 0.03 -3.07 -20.18
C LEU A 118 -1.46 -2.75 -20.41
N SER A 119 -2.03 -3.10 -21.56
CA SER A 119 -3.46 -2.92 -21.87
C SER A 119 -4.27 -4.20 -21.66
N SER A 120 -3.63 -5.36 -21.65
CA SER A 120 -4.28 -6.67 -21.73
C SER A 120 -4.04 -7.59 -20.53
N VAL A 121 -3.08 -7.25 -19.65
CA VAL A 121 -2.84 -8.04 -18.45
C VAL A 121 -4.08 -7.94 -17.55
N GLU A 122 -4.81 -9.06 -17.43
CA GLU A 122 -5.72 -9.30 -16.31
C GLU A 122 -4.88 -9.33 -15.03
N MET A 123 -4.69 -8.17 -14.43
CA MET A 123 -4.12 -8.09 -13.09
C MET A 123 -5.19 -8.44 -12.10
N GLN A 124 -4.84 -9.32 -11.16
CA GLN A 124 -5.67 -9.55 -10.00
C GLN A 124 -5.57 -8.31 -9.10
N LEU A 125 -6.57 -7.44 -9.19
CA LEU A 125 -6.67 -6.27 -8.34
C LEU A 125 -7.31 -6.66 -7.02
N HIS A 126 -6.75 -6.14 -5.94
CA HIS A 126 -7.26 -6.34 -4.60
C HIS A 126 -7.53 -5.01 -3.93
N LEU A 127 -8.57 -4.95 -3.10
CA LEU A 127 -8.72 -3.88 -2.14
C LEU A 127 -7.61 -4.01 -1.10
N THR A 128 -6.87 -2.93 -0.90
CA THR A 128 -5.80 -2.81 0.07
C THR A 128 -6.00 -1.57 0.94
N HIS A 129 -5.46 -1.61 2.14
CA HIS A 129 -5.39 -0.44 3.01
C HIS A 129 -4.35 0.58 2.49
N THR A 130 -3.27 0.09 1.89
CA THR A 130 -2.09 0.80 1.35
C THR A 130 -1.19 1.48 2.38
N ASP A 131 -1.74 1.84 3.54
CA ASP A 131 -1.01 2.39 4.67
C ASP A 131 -1.24 1.56 5.94
N LEU A 132 -1.23 0.22 5.82
CA LEU A 132 -1.36 -0.67 6.97
C LEU A 132 -0.04 -0.67 7.73
N ASN A 133 0.06 0.17 8.76
CA ASN A 133 1.23 0.33 9.63
C ASN A 133 0.83 0.24 11.12
N SER A 134 1.80 0.19 12.04
CA SER A 134 1.53 -0.05 13.46
C SER A 134 0.83 1.12 14.17
N SER A 135 0.87 2.34 13.62
CA SER A 135 0.07 3.46 14.12
C SER A 135 -1.41 3.35 13.73
N ASN A 136 -1.72 2.63 12.65
CA ASN A 136 -3.09 2.45 12.13
C ASN A 136 -3.80 1.20 12.67
N ILE A 137 -3.23 0.49 13.65
CA ILE A 137 -3.85 -0.67 14.29
C ILE A 137 -4.08 -0.39 15.77
N LEU A 138 -5.33 -0.43 16.22
CA LEU A 138 -5.66 -0.40 17.65
C LEU A 138 -5.66 -1.81 18.23
N VAL A 139 -5.06 -1.97 19.39
CA VAL A 139 -4.95 -3.26 20.08
C VAL A 139 -5.32 -3.14 21.55
N ASN A 140 -5.76 -4.26 22.13
CA ASN A 140 -5.82 -4.44 23.57
C ASN A 140 -4.48 -5.01 24.06
N GLU A 141 -3.70 -4.18 24.78
CA GLU A 141 -2.34 -4.53 25.20
C GLU A 141 -2.23 -5.81 26.04
N ASN A 142 -3.26 -6.11 26.83
CA ASN A 142 -3.26 -7.25 27.75
C ASN A 142 -3.56 -8.57 27.04
N THR A 143 -4.28 -8.52 25.91
CA THR A 143 -4.77 -9.72 25.22
C THR A 143 -4.15 -9.91 23.84
N GLY A 144 -3.56 -8.86 23.26
CA GLY A 144 -3.11 -8.85 21.86
C GLY A 144 -4.25 -8.80 20.84
N GLN A 145 -5.50 -8.62 21.27
CA GLN A 145 -6.64 -8.55 20.36
C GLN A 145 -6.57 -7.27 19.51
N ILE A 146 -6.72 -7.40 18.19
CA ILE A 146 -6.95 -6.24 17.30
C ILE A 146 -8.37 -5.70 17.52
N LEU A 147 -8.47 -4.42 17.89
CA LEU A 147 -9.72 -3.72 18.16
C LEU A 147 -10.25 -2.97 16.93
N ALA A 148 -9.35 -2.38 16.14
CA ALA A 148 -9.71 -1.63 14.95
C ALA A 148 -8.52 -1.48 13.98
N ILE A 149 -8.84 -1.34 12.70
CA ILE A 149 -7.94 -0.82 11.67
C ILE A 149 -8.43 0.58 11.30
N LEU A 150 -7.55 1.56 11.47
CA LEU A 150 -7.83 2.99 11.31
C LEU A 150 -7.27 3.52 10.00
N ASP A 151 -7.71 4.74 9.67
CA ASP A 151 -7.10 5.58 8.64
C ASP A 151 -7.12 5.02 7.21
N TRP A 152 -8.33 4.78 6.73
CA TRP A 152 -8.60 4.21 5.40
C TRP A 152 -8.48 5.21 4.25
N GLU A 153 -7.98 6.42 4.48
CA GLU A 153 -8.01 7.48 3.46
C GLU A 153 -7.19 7.12 2.22
N SER A 154 -6.10 6.37 2.41
CA SER A 154 -5.23 5.91 1.33
C SER A 154 -5.73 4.64 0.62
N CYS A 155 -6.79 4.00 1.10
CA CYS A 155 -7.22 2.69 0.58
C CYS A 155 -7.46 2.68 -0.94
N ALA A 156 -7.06 1.57 -1.59
CA ALA A 156 -7.09 1.46 -3.04
C ALA A 156 -7.32 0.05 -3.58
N MET A 157 -7.77 -0.03 -4.83
CA MET A 157 -7.59 -1.22 -5.67
C MET A 157 -6.20 -1.19 -6.29
N THR A 158 -5.38 -2.18 -5.96
CA THR A 158 -4.04 -2.29 -6.52
C THR A 158 -3.63 -3.75 -6.67
N PHE A 159 -2.62 -3.97 -7.51
CA PHE A 159 -1.92 -5.24 -7.68
C PHE A 159 -0.68 -5.33 -6.79
N ILE A 160 -0.30 -4.23 -6.12
CA ILE A 160 0.86 -4.18 -5.23
C ILE A 160 0.44 -4.60 -3.82
N ASN A 161 1.25 -5.45 -3.20
CA ASN A 161 1.00 -6.02 -1.89
C ASN A 161 1.52 -5.15 -0.73
N ASN A 162 1.27 -3.83 -0.74
CA ASN A 162 1.79 -2.92 0.30
C ASN A 162 1.39 -3.34 1.72
N ASP A 163 0.17 -3.86 1.91
CA ASP A 163 -0.29 -4.31 3.23
C ASP A 163 0.54 -5.49 3.79
N LEU A 164 1.27 -6.23 2.95
CA LEU A 164 2.20 -7.28 3.40
C LEU A 164 3.57 -6.72 3.78
N GLU A 165 3.94 -5.53 3.30
CA GLU A 165 5.18 -4.86 3.69
C GLU A 165 5.11 -4.30 5.12
N PHE A 166 3.92 -4.29 5.72
CA PHE A 166 3.64 -3.96 7.12
C PHE A 166 4.66 -4.52 8.11
N TYR A 167 5.07 -5.77 7.91
CA TYR A 167 5.95 -6.49 8.84
C TYR A 167 7.41 -6.07 8.76
N SER A 168 7.83 -5.44 7.66
CA SER A 168 9.24 -5.07 7.42
C SER A 168 9.80 -4.08 8.44
N ARG A 169 8.92 -3.34 9.13
CA ARG A 169 9.30 -2.36 10.18
C ARG A 169 9.09 -2.86 11.61
N TRP A 170 8.60 -4.10 11.79
CA TRP A 170 8.42 -4.68 13.12
C TRP A 170 9.70 -5.24 13.70
N PHE A 171 10.61 -5.65 12.84
CA PHE A 171 11.84 -6.33 13.21
C PHE A 171 13.02 -5.37 13.05
N GLU A 172 14.02 -5.50 13.91
CA GLU A 172 15.21 -4.67 13.81
C GLU A 172 16.09 -5.06 12.62
N ASN A 173 15.90 -6.26 12.08
CA ASN A 173 16.64 -6.78 10.93
C ASN A 173 15.87 -7.85 10.13
N ASP A 174 16.28 -8.01 8.87
CA ASP A 174 15.75 -9.00 7.93
C ASP A 174 15.82 -10.46 8.42
N GLN A 175 16.75 -10.81 9.34
CA GLN A 175 16.87 -12.18 9.82
C GLN A 175 15.74 -12.53 10.80
N GLU A 176 15.40 -11.61 11.71
CA GLU A 176 14.26 -11.72 12.61
C GLU A 176 12.95 -11.81 11.82
N GLU A 177 12.79 -10.93 10.83
CA GLU A 177 11.65 -10.97 9.92
C GLU A 177 11.55 -12.32 9.19
N LYS A 178 12.65 -12.78 8.58
CA LYS A 178 12.70 -14.08 7.89
C LYS A 178 12.47 -15.26 8.84
N GLN A 179 12.98 -15.22 10.06
CA GLN A 179 12.71 -16.27 11.07
C GLN A 179 11.24 -16.29 11.47
N PHE A 180 10.66 -15.12 11.71
CA PHE A 180 9.24 -14.96 12.02
C PHE A 180 8.36 -15.52 10.89
N PHE A 181 8.69 -15.21 9.63
CA PHE A 181 7.91 -15.67 8.48
C PHE A 181 8.15 -17.13 8.08
N SER A 182 9.40 -17.59 8.07
CA SER A 182 9.78 -18.94 7.61
C SER A 182 9.22 -20.06 8.48
N GLN A 183 8.98 -19.80 9.77
CA GLN A 183 8.48 -20.80 10.71
C GLN A 183 6.95 -20.92 10.74
N LYS A 184 6.20 -19.91 10.29
CA LYS A 184 4.77 -19.78 10.64
C LYS A 184 3.85 -19.28 9.52
N TYR A 185 4.40 -18.75 8.42
CA TYR A 185 3.66 -17.83 7.53
C TYR A 185 3.58 -18.26 6.06
N THR A 186 4.20 -19.38 5.69
CA THR A 186 4.17 -19.93 4.31
C THR A 186 2.75 -20.19 3.80
N GLN A 187 1.80 -20.45 4.71
CA GLN A 187 0.39 -20.70 4.36
C GLN A 187 -0.43 -19.44 4.01
N TYR A 188 0.08 -18.24 4.32
CA TYR A 188 -0.62 -16.97 4.08
C TYR A 188 -0.08 -16.19 2.88
N TYR A 189 1.04 -16.63 2.29
CA TYR A 189 1.66 -16.02 1.11
C TYR A 189 1.30 -16.72 -0.21
N THR A 190 0.64 -17.88 -0.19
CA THR A 190 0.05 -18.47 -1.40
C THR A 190 -1.32 -17.86 -1.65
N PHE A 191 -1.34 -16.83 -2.49
CA PHE A 191 -2.54 -16.27 -3.12
C PHE A 191 -2.74 -16.86 -4.51
#